data_AF-A0A9E2VJ56-F1
#
_entry.id   AF-A0A9E2VJ56-F1
#
_cell.length_a   1.000
_cell.length_b   1.000
_cell.length_c   1.000
_cell.angle_alpha   90.00
_cell.angle_beta   90.00
_cell.angle_gamma   90.00
#
_symmetry.space_group_name_H-M   'P 1'
#
loop_
_entity.id
_entity.type
_entity.pdbx_description
1 polymer ?
#
loop_
_entity_poly.entity_id
_entity_poly.type
_entity_poly.pdbx_seq_one_letter_code
_entity_poly.pdbx_strand_id
1 'polypeptide(L)'
;MLTVEAFNALLKTLEEPPEYCLFILATTELYKVPLTIRSRCQLLRFDRGSTAALEKALKIAAAGEGLEVDDTVYTLIAEHAEGGFRDALSLLESLSTRHTHLTRALAEEGLGILPELQARELLEACLTGDTAQLLPLLAQQKGQLPGSLDAILSQLIRQVQERLYHSKIKNTEHLAYALQQFLEAYILLRSTPVASLPLELACLSICQYVAPPGHTDIHRPSQLNKSPEVHGIALDVTVSPTPPKEREPVVELRQDAVKDPRQAWKLMIEQICRENLVLGQTLKQTVFHKAEGQTITIHVRYQFHADKLNEKRNRNYVLQLLHDLTGRDWSVEYEVSTSVPKPKVRKEITVGEADAVAVFGN
;
A
#
# COMPACT_ATOMS: atom_id res chain seq x y z
N MET A 1 6.70 -21.98 7.86
CA MET A 1 5.62 -23.00 7.82
C MET A 1 6.19 -24.30 8.36
N LEU A 2 5.43 -25.02 9.19
CA LEU A 2 5.82 -26.37 9.62
C LEU A 2 6.02 -27.26 8.40
N THR A 3 7.05 -28.11 8.42
CA THR A 3 7.24 -29.10 7.36
C THR A 3 6.14 -30.15 7.41
N VAL A 4 5.94 -30.88 6.31
CA VAL A 4 4.90 -31.93 6.23
C VAL A 4 5.16 -33.02 7.28
N GLU A 5 6.42 -33.36 7.51
CA GLU A 5 6.85 -34.35 8.50
C GLU A 5 6.53 -33.88 9.92
N ALA A 6 6.83 -32.61 10.24
CA ALA A 6 6.51 -32.03 11.55
C ALA A 6 4.99 -31.97 11.78
N PHE A 7 4.21 -31.72 10.73
CA PHE A 7 2.75 -31.68 10.81
C PHE A 7 2.16 -33.07 11.10
N ASN A 8 2.65 -34.11 10.43
CA ASN A 8 2.21 -35.49 10.67
C ASN A 8 2.59 -35.99 12.06
N ALA A 9 3.77 -35.60 12.56
CA ALA A 9 4.16 -35.89 13.94
C ALA A 9 3.21 -35.23 14.95
N LEU A 10 2.89 -33.95 14.74
CA LEU A 10 1.93 -33.22 15.58
C LEU A 10 0.55 -33.87 15.59
N LEU A 11 0.04 -34.33 14.44
CA LEU A 11 -1.28 -34.97 14.35
C LEU A 11 -1.37 -36.24 15.20
N LYS A 12 -0.33 -37.08 15.19
CA LYS A 12 -0.28 -38.30 16.01
C LYS A 12 -0.35 -37.96 17.50
N THR A 13 0.40 -36.95 17.92
CA THR A 13 0.40 -36.51 19.32
C THR A 13 -0.87 -35.77 19.72
N LEU A 14 -1.56 -35.10 18.79
CA LEU A 14 -2.87 -34.49 19.04
C LEU A 14 -3.99 -35.53 19.13
N GLU A 15 -3.86 -36.67 18.46
CA GLU A 15 -4.81 -37.78 18.55
C GLU A 15 -4.75 -38.49 19.90
N GLU A 16 -3.53 -38.73 20.41
CA GLU A 16 -3.29 -39.38 21.69
C GLU A 16 -2.29 -38.54 22.51
N PRO A 17 -2.74 -37.40 23.08
CA PRO A 17 -1.86 -36.52 23.84
C PRO A 17 -1.43 -37.21 25.15
N PRO A 18 -0.14 -37.16 25.51
CA PRO A 18 0.32 -37.61 26.82
C PRO A 18 -0.39 -36.85 27.94
N GLU A 19 -0.69 -37.50 29.06
CA GLU A 19 -1.44 -36.88 30.19
C GLU A 19 -0.77 -35.63 30.76
N TYR A 20 0.55 -35.52 30.64
CA TYR A 20 1.34 -34.37 31.10
C TYR A 20 1.46 -33.23 30.08
N CYS A 21 0.86 -33.35 28.90
CA CYS A 21 1.08 -32.41 27.80
C CYS A 21 -0.20 -31.61 27.48
N LEU A 22 -0.07 -30.28 27.46
CA LEU A 22 -1.11 -29.37 27.00
C LEU A 22 -0.65 -28.65 25.73
N PHE A 23 -1.46 -28.73 24.66
CA PHE A 23 -1.20 -28.03 23.41
C PHE A 23 -1.98 -26.72 23.34
N ILE A 24 -1.26 -25.61 23.18
CA ILE A 24 -1.85 -24.29 22.90
C ILE A 24 -1.36 -23.85 21.51
N LEU A 25 -2.28 -23.83 20.55
CA LEU A 25 -2.01 -23.45 19.17
C LEU A 25 -2.58 -22.06 18.89
N ALA A 26 -1.75 -21.13 18.42
CA ALA A 26 -2.16 -19.78 18.05
C ALA A 26 -2.03 -19.57 16.54
N THR A 27 -3.05 -18.97 15.91
CA THR A 27 -3.05 -18.62 14.48
C THR A 27 -3.89 -17.37 14.23
N THR A 28 -3.45 -16.53 13.30
CA THR A 28 -4.24 -15.42 12.75
C THR A 28 -5.04 -15.83 11.51
N GLU A 29 -4.77 -17.02 10.95
CA GLU A 29 -5.35 -17.49 9.68
C GLU A 29 -6.00 -18.87 9.86
N LEU A 30 -7.12 -18.92 10.60
CA LEU A 30 -7.83 -20.15 10.92
C LEU A 30 -8.20 -21.00 9.68
N TYR A 31 -8.48 -20.34 8.56
CA TYR A 31 -8.86 -21.01 7.31
C TYR A 31 -7.71 -21.82 6.68
N LYS A 32 -6.45 -21.50 7.02
CA LYS A 32 -5.27 -22.28 6.61
C LYS A 32 -5.03 -23.50 7.50
N VAL A 33 -5.71 -23.58 8.66
CA VAL A 33 -5.56 -24.73 9.56
C VAL A 33 -6.41 -25.88 9.04
N PRO A 34 -5.81 -27.05 8.77
CA PRO A 34 -6.55 -28.22 8.30
C PRO A 34 -7.66 -28.64 9.26
N LEU A 35 -8.75 -29.14 8.68
CA LEU A 35 -9.90 -29.66 9.44
C LEU A 35 -9.49 -30.75 10.44
N THR A 36 -8.45 -31.53 10.15
CA THR A 36 -7.92 -32.59 11.01
C THR A 36 -7.35 -32.08 12.33
N ILE A 37 -6.77 -30.87 12.37
CA ILE A 37 -6.37 -30.22 13.62
C ILE A 37 -7.59 -29.59 14.28
N ARG A 38 -8.41 -28.87 13.50
CA ARG A 38 -9.57 -28.15 14.04
C ARG A 38 -10.58 -29.07 14.73
N SER A 39 -10.72 -30.32 14.30
CA SER A 39 -11.62 -31.29 14.92
C SER A 39 -11.11 -31.85 16.25
N ARG A 40 -9.83 -31.61 16.60
CA ARG A 40 -9.16 -32.14 17.81
C ARG A 40 -8.77 -31.05 18.80
N CYS A 41 -9.05 -29.80 18.49
CA CYS A 41 -8.75 -28.66 19.36
C CYS A 41 -10.03 -27.91 19.72
N GLN A 42 -10.08 -27.40 20.95
CA GLN A 42 -11.07 -26.40 21.32
C GLN A 42 -10.70 -25.07 20.66
N LEU A 43 -11.61 -24.52 19.85
CA LEU A 43 -11.40 -23.24 19.21
C LEU A 43 -11.84 -22.11 20.16
N LEU A 44 -10.86 -21.35 20.65
CA LEU A 44 -11.09 -20.08 21.32
C LEU A 44 -10.82 -18.95 20.33
N ARG A 45 -11.82 -18.10 20.11
CA ARG A 45 -11.71 -16.91 19.27
C ARG A 45 -11.45 -15.71 20.15
N PHE A 46 -10.37 -14.99 19.86
CA PHE A 46 -10.09 -13.70 20.45
C PHE A 46 -10.53 -12.63 19.47
N ASP A 47 -11.50 -11.83 19.88
CA ASP A 47 -11.89 -10.63 19.15
C ASP A 47 -10.92 -9.48 19.46
N ARG A 48 -10.97 -8.42 18.65
CA ARG A 48 -10.22 -7.18 18.94
C ARG A 48 -10.64 -6.63 20.30
N GLY A 49 -9.68 -6.12 21.07
CA GLY A 49 -9.98 -5.49 22.35
C GLY A 49 -10.83 -4.24 22.18
N SER A 50 -11.77 -3.99 23.09
CA SER A 50 -12.48 -2.72 23.15
C SER A 50 -11.57 -1.61 23.65
N THR A 51 -11.86 -0.35 23.28
CA THR A 51 -11.11 0.83 23.76
C THR A 51 -10.98 0.83 25.28
N ALA A 52 -12.07 0.57 26.00
CA ALA A 52 -12.07 0.50 27.47
C ALA A 52 -11.19 -0.65 28.03
N ALA A 53 -11.12 -1.79 27.34
CA ALA A 53 -10.25 -2.89 27.75
C ALA A 53 -8.76 -2.53 27.56
N LEU A 54 -8.44 -1.85 26.46
CA LEU A 54 -7.08 -1.35 26.20
C LEU A 54 -6.68 -0.29 27.21
N GLU A 55 -7.52 0.72 27.46
CA GLU A 55 -7.28 1.74 28.48
C GLU A 55 -6.99 1.13 29.85
N LYS A 56 -7.79 0.13 30.26
CA LYS A 56 -7.57 -0.59 31.52
C LYS A 56 -6.21 -1.28 31.54
N ALA A 57 -5.83 -1.96 30.46
CA ALA A 57 -4.53 -2.62 30.37
C ALA A 57 -3.37 -1.62 30.41
N LEU A 58 -3.49 -0.48 29.72
CA LEU A 58 -2.50 0.59 29.72
C LEU A 58 -2.34 1.22 31.11
N LYS A 59 -3.44 1.47 31.84
CA LYS A 59 -3.42 1.97 33.22
C LYS A 59 -2.69 1.02 34.16
N ILE A 60 -2.93 -0.28 34.03
CA ILE A 60 -2.23 -1.30 34.82
C ILE A 60 -0.73 -1.29 34.51
N ALA A 61 -0.35 -1.24 33.23
CA ALA A 61 1.05 -1.21 32.81
C ALA A 61 1.77 0.05 33.31
N ALA A 62 1.17 1.23 33.09
CA ALA A 62 1.73 2.51 33.55
C ALA A 62 1.92 2.56 35.06
N ALA A 63 0.95 2.06 35.84
CA ALA A 63 1.07 1.98 37.30
C ALA A 63 2.19 1.02 37.75
N GLY A 64 2.38 -0.10 37.04
CA GLY A 64 3.46 -1.06 37.31
C GLY A 64 4.85 -0.48 37.07
N GLU A 65 4.98 0.40 36.07
CA GLU A 65 6.24 1.08 35.70
C GLU A 65 6.43 2.44 36.42
N GLY A 66 5.48 2.87 37.25
CA GLY A 66 5.54 4.15 37.96
C GLY A 66 5.46 5.38 37.03
N LEU A 67 4.79 5.25 35.89
CA LEU A 67 4.60 6.34 34.92
C LEU A 67 3.42 7.23 35.33
N GLU A 68 3.62 8.55 35.27
CA GLU A 68 2.53 9.51 35.36
C GLU A 68 1.94 9.71 33.96
N VAL A 69 0.64 9.49 33.78
CA VAL A 69 0.00 9.57 32.46
C VAL A 69 -1.40 10.19 32.61
N ASP A 70 -1.68 11.21 31.81
CA ASP A 70 -3.00 11.82 31.77
C ASP A 70 -4.05 10.86 31.18
N ASP A 71 -5.27 10.85 31.73
CA ASP A 71 -6.32 9.92 31.30
C ASP A 71 -6.60 9.99 29.79
N THR A 72 -6.53 11.18 29.20
CA THR A 72 -6.74 11.40 27.77
C THR A 72 -5.70 10.71 26.88
N VAL A 73 -4.49 10.43 27.40
CA VAL A 73 -3.43 9.74 26.66
C VAL A 73 -3.79 8.27 26.47
N TYR A 74 -4.38 7.63 27.48
CA TYR A 74 -4.80 6.23 27.39
C TYR A 74 -5.85 6.03 26.31
N THR A 75 -6.87 6.89 26.27
CA THR A 75 -7.92 6.86 25.24
C THR A 75 -7.32 6.99 23.84
N LEU A 76 -6.40 7.94 23.69
CA LEU A 76 -5.78 8.27 22.42
C LEU A 76 -4.87 7.12 21.91
N ILE A 77 -4.10 6.46 22.79
CA ILE A 77 -3.36 5.24 22.45
C ILE A 77 -4.31 4.09 22.11
N ALA A 78 -5.40 3.91 22.88
CA ALA A 78 -6.35 2.82 22.67
C ALA A 78 -7.09 2.93 21.32
N GLU A 79 -7.46 4.15 20.91
CA GLU A 79 -8.04 4.43 19.61
C GLU A 79 -7.06 4.15 18.46
N HIS A 80 -5.79 4.52 18.65
CA HIS A 80 -4.74 4.34 17.65
C HIS A 80 -4.30 2.87 17.49
N ALA A 81 -4.37 2.09 18.56
CA ALA A 81 -4.01 0.67 18.55
C ALA A 81 -5.10 -0.25 17.95
N GLU A 82 -6.29 0.27 17.67
CA GLU A 82 -7.40 -0.44 17.02
C GLU A 82 -7.73 -1.82 17.63
N GLY A 83 -7.62 -1.94 18.96
CA GLY A 83 -7.90 -3.19 19.68
C GLY A 83 -6.74 -4.19 19.75
N GLY A 84 -5.55 -3.82 19.27
CA GLY A 84 -4.30 -4.56 19.45
C GLY A 84 -3.62 -4.21 20.76
N PHE A 85 -3.70 -5.08 21.78
CA PHE A 85 -3.06 -4.85 23.09
C PHE A 85 -1.54 -4.67 22.99
N ARG A 86 -0.88 -5.49 22.16
CA ARG A 86 0.57 -5.37 21.95
C ARG A 86 0.92 -4.00 21.36
N ASP A 87 0.19 -3.58 20.34
CA ASP A 87 0.47 -2.34 19.66
C ASP A 87 0.22 -1.15 20.61
N ALA A 88 -0.86 -1.18 21.40
CA ALA A 88 -1.12 -0.19 22.45
C ALA A 88 0.03 -0.08 23.47
N LEU A 89 0.53 -1.21 23.96
CA LEU A 89 1.66 -1.22 24.91
C LEU A 89 2.95 -0.72 24.27
N SER A 90 3.24 -1.11 23.02
CA SER A 90 4.41 -0.61 22.28
C SER A 90 4.35 0.90 22.05
N LEU A 91 3.16 1.46 21.84
CA LEU A 91 2.97 2.91 21.74
C LEU A 91 3.22 3.60 23.08
N LEU A 92 2.68 3.06 24.18
CA LEU A 92 2.93 3.59 25.52
C LEU A 92 4.41 3.56 25.88
N GLU A 93 5.09 2.44 25.63
CA GLU A 93 6.53 2.27 25.85
C GLU A 93 7.34 3.30 25.04
N SER A 94 7.03 3.44 23.75
CA SER A 94 7.67 4.43 22.87
C SER A 94 7.52 5.86 23.39
N LEU A 95 6.32 6.24 23.84
CA LEU A 95 6.06 7.56 24.40
C LEU A 95 6.80 7.78 25.74
N SER A 96 6.85 6.75 26.60
CA SER A 96 7.50 6.80 27.91
C SER A 96 9.03 6.85 27.84
N THR A 97 9.63 6.50 26.70
CA THR A 97 11.10 6.45 26.52
C THR A 97 11.76 7.82 26.77
N ARG A 98 11.04 8.94 26.54
CA ARG A 98 11.59 10.31 26.64
C ARG A 98 11.02 11.12 27.80
N HIS A 99 9.97 10.64 28.45
CA HIS A 99 9.19 11.43 29.41
C HIS A 99 8.65 10.54 30.53
N THR A 100 8.77 11.02 31.76
CA THR A 100 8.20 10.36 32.95
C THR A 100 6.73 10.72 33.18
N HIS A 101 6.30 11.89 32.68
CA HIS A 101 4.90 12.33 32.67
C HIS A 101 4.41 12.49 31.23
N LEU A 102 3.40 11.70 30.85
CA LEU A 102 2.80 11.71 29.53
C LEU A 102 1.54 12.58 29.52
N THR A 103 1.61 13.68 28.78
CA THR A 103 0.48 14.58 28.54
C THR A 103 -0.12 14.33 27.15
N ARG A 104 -1.35 14.80 26.93
CA ARG A 104 -2.02 14.67 25.63
C ARG A 104 -1.19 15.23 24.47
N ALA A 105 -0.60 16.41 24.63
CA ALA A 105 0.17 17.06 23.57
C ALA A 105 1.41 16.23 23.17
N LEU A 106 2.10 15.63 24.15
CA LEU A 106 3.24 14.74 23.90
C LEU A 106 2.81 13.46 23.18
N ALA A 107 1.65 12.91 23.54
CA ALA A 107 1.09 11.75 22.86
C ALA A 107 0.69 12.07 21.42
N GLU A 108 0.05 13.22 21.17
CA GLU A 108 -0.32 13.68 19.83
C GLU A 108 0.91 13.83 18.93
N GLU A 109 1.96 14.48 19.45
CA GLU A 109 3.24 14.64 18.74
C GLU A 109 3.93 13.29 18.49
N GLY A 110 4.04 12.44 19.52
CA GLY A 110 4.74 11.16 19.44
C GLY A 110 4.05 10.13 18.55
N LEU A 111 2.72 10.19 18.45
CA LEU A 111 1.91 9.36 17.57
C LEU A 111 1.74 9.96 16.17
N GLY A 112 2.15 11.21 15.98
CA GLY A 112 2.02 11.91 14.71
C GLY A 112 0.57 12.14 14.31
N ILE A 113 -0.34 12.29 15.27
CA ILE A 113 -1.74 12.64 15.01
C ILE A 113 -1.94 14.14 15.15
N LEU A 114 -2.96 14.66 14.48
CA LEU A 114 -3.31 16.06 14.63
C LEU A 114 -4.12 16.30 15.91
N PRO A 115 -3.90 17.43 16.60
CA PRO A 115 -4.83 17.93 17.59
C PRO A 115 -6.24 17.99 16.99
N GLU A 116 -7.25 17.66 17.79
CA GLU A 116 -8.62 17.46 17.31
C GLU A 116 -9.19 18.68 16.58
N LEU A 117 -8.88 19.88 17.06
CA LEU A 117 -9.25 21.14 16.41
C LEU A 117 -8.63 21.27 15.01
N GLN A 118 -7.35 20.95 14.86
CA GLN A 118 -6.64 21.06 13.58
C GLN A 118 -7.14 20.02 12.57
N ALA A 119 -7.35 18.77 13.02
CA ALA A 119 -7.93 17.72 12.19
C ALA A 119 -9.32 18.14 11.68
N ARG A 120 -10.14 18.72 12.57
CA ARG A 120 -11.47 19.22 12.23
C ARG A 120 -11.41 20.40 11.26
N GLU A 121 -10.54 21.37 11.49
CA GLU A 121 -10.34 22.53 10.59
C GLU A 121 -9.89 22.10 9.19
N LEU A 122 -8.97 21.14 9.11
CA LEU A 122 -8.51 20.56 7.85
C LEU A 122 -9.67 19.88 7.11
N LEU A 123 -10.45 19.06 7.82
CA LEU A 123 -11.60 18.37 7.23
C LEU A 123 -12.72 19.35 6.80
N GLU A 124 -13.02 20.37 7.59
CA GLU A 124 -13.99 21.40 7.22
C GLU A 124 -13.54 22.17 5.98
N ALA A 125 -12.28 22.61 5.91
CA ALA A 125 -11.76 23.30 4.73
C ALA A 125 -11.86 22.44 3.46
N CYS A 126 -11.60 21.13 3.58
CA CYS A 126 -11.82 20.16 2.50
C CYS A 126 -13.30 20.14 2.04
N LEU A 127 -14.23 20.00 2.98
CA LEU A 127 -15.65 19.82 2.69
C LEU A 127 -16.36 21.11 2.26
N THR A 128 -15.91 22.28 2.70
CA THR A 128 -16.48 23.58 2.30
C THR A 128 -15.88 24.13 1.00
N GLY A 129 -14.79 23.54 0.51
CA GLY A 129 -14.08 24.00 -0.67
C GLY A 129 -13.23 25.25 -0.44
N ASP A 130 -12.92 25.59 0.82
CA ASP A 130 -12.06 26.74 1.16
C ASP A 130 -10.58 26.41 0.94
N THR A 131 -10.13 26.58 -0.30
CA THR A 131 -8.73 26.36 -0.67
C THR A 131 -7.76 27.37 -0.04
N ALA A 132 -8.24 28.56 0.33
CA ALA A 132 -7.43 29.59 0.97
C ALA A 132 -7.07 29.20 2.41
N GLN A 133 -8.00 28.57 3.13
CA GLN A 133 -7.75 27.99 4.45
C GLN A 133 -7.00 26.65 4.36
N LEU A 134 -7.29 25.82 3.35
CA LEU A 134 -6.70 24.49 3.20
C LEU A 134 -5.18 24.52 2.95
N LEU A 135 -4.70 25.35 2.02
CA LEU A 135 -3.29 25.33 1.60
C LEU A 135 -2.30 25.64 2.74
N PRO A 136 -2.56 26.64 3.62
CA PRO A 136 -1.74 26.86 4.80
C PRO A 136 -1.73 25.68 5.77
N LEU A 137 -2.88 25.04 6.01
CA LEU A 137 -2.98 23.88 6.91
C LEU A 137 -2.18 22.69 6.37
N LEU A 138 -2.23 22.42 5.06
CA LEU A 138 -1.43 21.40 4.40
C LEU A 138 0.07 21.72 4.44
N ALA A 139 0.43 22.98 4.24
CA ALA A 139 1.83 23.42 4.29
C ALA A 139 2.45 23.20 5.67
N GLN A 140 1.67 23.31 6.76
CA GLN A 140 2.13 22.99 8.12
C GLN A 140 2.43 21.49 8.32
N GLN A 141 1.82 20.61 7.51
CA GLN A 141 2.09 19.17 7.56
C GLN A 141 3.33 18.78 6.74
N LYS A 142 3.82 19.69 5.90
CA LYS A 142 4.94 19.48 4.98
C LYS A 142 6.26 19.47 5.77
N GLY A 143 6.69 18.28 6.16
CA GLY A 143 7.91 18.07 6.95
C GLY A 143 7.75 17.03 8.05
N GLN A 144 6.53 16.52 8.29
CA GLN A 144 6.34 15.43 9.20
C GLN A 144 6.80 14.09 8.60
N LEU A 145 7.17 13.15 9.48
CA LEU A 145 7.62 11.81 9.10
C LEU A 145 6.49 11.05 8.39
N PRO A 146 6.78 10.17 7.41
CA PRO A 146 5.75 9.42 6.70
C PRO A 146 4.73 8.69 7.59
N GLY A 147 5.17 8.19 8.76
CA GLY A 147 4.29 7.51 9.73
C GLY A 147 3.27 8.43 10.41
N SER A 148 3.51 9.73 10.50
CA SER A 148 2.49 10.68 10.99
C SER A 148 1.41 10.89 9.93
N LEU A 149 1.76 10.87 8.65
CA LEU A 149 0.78 11.03 7.57
C LEU A 149 -0.18 9.84 7.47
N ASP A 150 0.30 8.61 7.72
CA ASP A 150 -0.56 7.42 7.87
C ASP A 150 -1.57 7.62 9.02
N ALA A 151 -1.10 8.15 10.16
CA ALA A 151 -1.90 8.41 11.34
C ALA A 151 -2.95 9.51 11.09
N ILE A 152 -2.55 10.61 10.44
CA ILE A 152 -3.44 11.71 10.05
C ILE A 152 -4.52 11.24 9.08
N LEU A 153 -4.15 10.50 8.03
CA LEU A 153 -5.14 9.95 7.10
C LEU A 153 -6.12 9.01 7.80
N SER A 154 -5.63 8.14 8.68
CA SER A 154 -6.49 7.24 9.47
C SER A 154 -7.45 8.03 10.38
N GLN A 155 -6.97 9.11 11.00
CA GLN A 155 -7.79 10.02 11.80
C GLN A 155 -8.86 10.72 10.95
N LEU A 156 -8.50 11.25 9.78
CA LEU A 156 -9.44 11.91 8.86
C LEU A 156 -10.49 10.92 8.34
N ILE A 157 -10.09 9.71 7.94
CA ILE A 157 -11.01 8.65 7.50
C ILE A 157 -12.03 8.33 8.60
N ARG A 158 -11.58 8.18 9.85
CA ARG A 158 -12.45 7.93 11.01
C ARG A 158 -13.45 9.06 11.21
N GLN A 159 -13.00 10.31 11.18
CA GLN A 159 -13.91 11.47 11.33
C GLN A 159 -14.95 11.55 10.21
N VAL A 160 -14.57 11.27 8.96
CA VAL A 160 -15.53 11.24 7.86
C VAL A 160 -16.52 10.08 8.03
N GLN A 161 -16.05 8.91 8.45
CA GLN A 161 -16.89 7.75 8.71
C GLN A 161 -17.88 8.00 9.86
N GLU A 162 -17.44 8.62 10.95
CA GLU A 162 -18.31 9.03 12.06
C GLU A 162 -19.39 10.01 11.59
N ARG A 163 -19.01 11.03 10.80
CA ARG A 163 -19.99 11.94 10.20
C ARG A 163 -20.98 11.22 9.29
N LEU A 164 -20.52 10.23 8.52
CA LEU A 164 -21.37 9.42 7.64
C LEU A 164 -22.40 8.59 8.44
N TYR A 165 -22.01 8.00 9.57
CA TYR A 165 -22.94 7.24 10.43
C TYR A 165 -23.97 8.13 11.12
N HIS A 166 -23.63 9.39 11.40
CA HIS A 166 -24.52 10.34 12.04
C HIS A 166 -25.25 11.27 11.04
N SER A 167 -24.93 11.21 9.74
CA SER A 167 -25.52 12.11 8.76
C SER A 167 -26.98 11.73 8.48
N LYS A 168 -27.88 12.69 8.72
CA LYS A 168 -29.27 12.61 8.26
C LYS A 168 -29.33 13.00 6.78
N ILE A 169 -28.91 12.10 5.89
CA ILE A 169 -29.09 12.11 4.42
C ILE A 169 -28.38 13.26 3.65
N LYS A 170 -28.13 14.42 4.27
CA LYS A 170 -27.45 15.56 3.63
C LYS A 170 -25.94 15.30 3.53
N ASN A 171 -25.35 15.60 2.37
CA ASN A 171 -23.92 15.52 2.05
C ASN A 171 -23.30 14.11 2.06
N THR A 172 -24.11 13.04 2.08
CA THR A 172 -23.61 11.65 2.06
C THR A 172 -22.70 11.38 0.85
N GLU A 173 -23.01 11.95 -0.32
CA GLU A 173 -22.19 11.79 -1.53
C GLU A 173 -20.81 12.46 -1.41
N HIS A 174 -20.76 13.67 -0.86
CA HIS A 174 -19.51 14.39 -0.64
C HIS A 174 -18.64 13.69 0.42
N LEU A 175 -19.26 13.18 1.50
CA LEU A 175 -18.58 12.38 2.52
C LEU A 175 -18.07 11.04 1.95
N ALA A 176 -18.85 10.37 1.11
CA ALA A 176 -18.43 9.15 0.43
C ALA A 176 -17.26 9.40 -0.53
N TYR A 177 -17.31 10.50 -1.29
CA TYR A 177 -16.20 10.93 -2.14
C TYR A 177 -14.94 11.24 -1.31
N ALA A 178 -15.08 11.94 -0.19
CA ALA A 178 -13.97 12.22 0.72
C ALA A 178 -13.34 10.95 1.28
N LEU A 179 -14.14 9.96 1.69
CA LEU A 179 -13.62 8.65 2.10
C LEU A 179 -12.83 7.97 0.99
N GLN A 180 -13.36 7.98 -0.24
CA GLN A 180 -12.67 7.39 -1.38
C GLN A 180 -11.31 8.06 -1.63
N GLN A 181 -11.27 9.39 -1.62
CA GLN A 181 -10.02 10.15 -1.82
C GLN A 181 -9.00 9.90 -0.71
N PHE A 182 -9.41 9.87 0.56
CA PHE A 182 -8.49 9.57 1.65
C PHE A 182 -8.01 8.11 1.66
N LEU A 183 -8.86 7.15 1.30
CA LEU A 183 -8.45 5.75 1.14
C LEU A 183 -7.44 5.57 0.01
N GLU A 184 -7.65 6.25 -1.12
CA GLU A 184 -6.70 6.26 -2.23
C GLU A 184 -5.36 6.87 -1.79
N ALA A 185 -5.38 8.01 -1.09
CA ALA A 185 -4.18 8.63 -0.55
C ALA A 185 -3.43 7.70 0.42
N TYR A 186 -4.15 6.99 1.29
CA TYR A 186 -3.58 6.04 2.25
C TYR A 186 -2.82 4.89 1.55
N ILE A 187 -3.36 4.38 0.45
CA ILE A 187 -2.71 3.33 -0.35
C ILE A 187 -1.45 3.88 -1.04
N LEU A 188 -1.53 5.10 -1.59
CA LEU A 188 -0.44 5.71 -2.35
C LEU A 188 0.74 6.16 -1.47
N LEU A 189 0.52 6.44 -0.19
CA LEU A 189 1.54 6.94 0.74
C LEU A 189 2.82 6.09 0.77
N ARG A 190 2.69 4.77 0.69
CA ARG A 190 3.83 3.83 0.73
C ARG A 190 4.57 3.67 -0.60
N SER A 191 4.03 4.22 -1.69
CA SER A 191 4.54 4.03 -3.06
C SER A 191 4.94 5.33 -3.75
N THR A 192 4.68 6.49 -3.13
CA THR A 192 5.02 7.81 -3.67
C THR A 192 6.44 8.26 -3.28
N PRO A 193 7.17 8.98 -4.16
CA PRO A 193 8.45 9.59 -3.81
C PRO A 193 8.30 10.78 -2.83
N VAL A 194 7.13 11.42 -2.79
CA VAL A 194 6.83 12.54 -1.88
C VAL A 194 5.64 12.14 -1.01
N ALA A 195 5.90 11.85 0.26
CA ALA A 195 4.91 11.28 1.18
C ALA A 195 3.71 12.20 1.46
N SER A 196 3.88 13.53 1.43
CA SER A 196 2.79 14.49 1.66
C SER A 196 1.84 14.62 0.45
N LEU A 197 2.30 14.29 -0.75
CA LEU A 197 1.59 14.56 -2.00
C LEU A 197 0.22 13.86 -2.09
N PRO A 198 0.05 12.57 -1.73
CA PRO A 198 -1.25 11.92 -1.80
C PRO A 198 -2.31 12.58 -0.91
N LEU A 199 -1.93 13.02 0.30
CA LEU A 199 -2.83 13.75 1.19
C LEU A 199 -3.21 15.11 0.58
N GLU A 200 -2.22 15.87 0.08
CA GLU A 200 -2.44 17.16 -0.57
C GLU A 200 -3.41 17.03 -1.76
N LEU A 201 -3.19 16.03 -2.63
CA LEU A 201 -4.05 15.76 -3.78
C LEU A 201 -5.45 15.34 -3.36
N ALA A 202 -5.60 14.46 -2.37
CA ALA A 202 -6.91 14.07 -1.86
C ALA A 202 -7.69 15.26 -1.32
N CYS A 203 -7.07 16.10 -0.49
CA CYS A 203 -7.71 17.31 0.03
C CYS A 203 -8.16 18.26 -1.09
N LEU A 204 -7.32 18.49 -2.10
CA LEU A 204 -7.66 19.33 -3.25
C LEU A 204 -8.81 18.74 -4.09
N SER A 205 -8.79 17.44 -4.35
CA SER A 205 -9.87 16.72 -5.04
C SER A 205 -11.19 16.89 -4.30
N ILE A 206 -11.20 16.76 -2.97
CA ILE A 206 -12.39 16.94 -2.12
C ILE A 206 -12.91 18.38 -2.19
N CYS A 207 -12.03 19.38 -2.13
CA CYS A 207 -12.42 20.78 -2.28
C CYS A 207 -13.07 21.10 -3.62
N GLN A 208 -12.60 20.45 -4.69
CA GLN A 208 -13.07 20.68 -6.06
C GLN A 208 -14.31 19.86 -6.41
N TYR A 209 -14.73 18.95 -5.54
CA TYR A 209 -15.87 18.09 -5.78
C TYR A 209 -17.17 18.90 -5.87
N VAL A 210 -17.87 18.77 -6.99
CA VAL A 210 -19.22 19.27 -7.20
C VAL A 210 -20.11 18.06 -7.37
N ALA A 211 -21.09 17.88 -6.48
CA ALA A 211 -22.06 16.79 -6.61
C ALA A 211 -22.83 16.93 -7.94
N PRO A 212 -23.03 15.83 -8.69
CA PRO A 212 -23.77 15.88 -9.95
C PRO A 212 -25.22 16.38 -9.72
N PRO A 213 -25.80 17.14 -10.68
CA PRO A 213 -27.12 17.74 -10.49
C PRO A 213 -28.20 16.64 -10.36
N GLY A 214 -28.84 16.56 -9.20
CA GLY A 214 -29.85 15.55 -8.87
C GLY A 214 -30.12 15.37 -7.37
N HIS A 215 -29.23 15.85 -6.50
CA HIS A 215 -29.41 15.86 -5.06
C HIS A 215 -29.25 17.28 -4.50
N THR A 216 -30.25 17.70 -3.72
CA THR A 216 -30.57 19.08 -3.32
C THR A 216 -29.42 19.92 -2.73
N ASP A 217 -29.27 21.13 -3.28
CA ASP A 217 -28.36 22.23 -2.91
C ASP A 217 -28.48 22.75 -1.46
N ILE A 218 -27.44 23.45 -0.97
CA ILE A 218 -27.42 24.92 -0.67
C ILE A 218 -26.17 25.23 0.19
N HIS A 219 -25.12 25.79 -0.41
CA HIS A 219 -24.51 27.08 -0.06
C HIS A 219 -23.29 27.35 -0.95
N ARG A 220 -23.43 28.34 -1.84
CA ARG A 220 -22.34 28.99 -2.58
C ARG A 220 -22.60 30.49 -2.52
N PRO A 221 -21.64 31.35 -2.15
CA PRO A 221 -21.69 32.74 -2.53
C PRO A 221 -21.38 32.83 -4.02
N SER A 222 -22.43 33.13 -4.76
CA SER A 222 -22.46 33.48 -6.17
C SER A 222 -21.54 34.68 -6.48
N GLN A 223 -20.67 34.55 -7.48
CA GLN A 223 -20.50 35.54 -8.56
C GLN A 223 -19.49 35.05 -9.60
N LEU A 224 -20.00 34.66 -10.78
CA LEU A 224 -19.44 34.99 -12.10
C LEU A 224 -20.38 34.38 -13.14
N ASN A 225 -21.47 35.10 -13.42
CA ASN A 225 -22.27 34.90 -14.61
C ASN A 225 -22.15 36.17 -15.45
N LYS A 226 -21.23 36.13 -16.42
CA LYS A 226 -21.30 36.89 -17.67
C LYS A 226 -20.66 36.03 -18.75
N SER A 227 -21.48 35.32 -19.50
CA SER A 227 -21.11 34.87 -20.83
C SER A 227 -20.99 36.11 -21.73
N PRO A 228 -19.88 36.35 -22.44
CA PRO A 228 -19.91 37.14 -23.64
C PRO A 228 -20.38 36.25 -24.80
N GLU A 229 -21.31 36.80 -25.56
CA GLU A 229 -21.81 36.26 -26.82
C GLU A 229 -20.68 35.99 -27.81
N VAL A 230 -20.88 34.91 -28.56
CA VAL A 230 -20.04 34.47 -29.67
C VAL A 230 -20.11 35.51 -30.80
N HIS A 231 -19.01 36.23 -31.02
CA HIS A 231 -18.69 36.78 -32.33
C HIS A 231 -17.51 36.01 -32.90
N GLY A 232 -17.77 35.34 -34.02
CA GLY A 232 -16.84 34.44 -34.68
C GLY A 232 -15.59 35.14 -35.15
N ILE A 233 -14.45 34.64 -34.70
CA ILE A 233 -13.27 34.52 -35.55
C ILE A 233 -13.21 33.03 -35.89
N ALA A 234 -13.45 32.72 -37.16
CA ALA A 234 -13.33 31.36 -37.67
C ALA A 234 -11.89 30.88 -37.48
N LEU A 235 -11.70 29.91 -36.58
CA LEU A 235 -10.57 29.01 -36.61
C LEU A 235 -11.13 27.63 -36.96
N ASP A 236 -10.97 27.26 -38.23
CA ASP A 236 -11.05 25.87 -38.66
C ASP A 236 -10.02 25.07 -37.85
N VAL A 237 -10.49 24.35 -36.83
CA VAL A 237 -9.74 23.26 -36.22
C VAL A 237 -10.56 22.00 -36.43
N THR A 238 -10.45 21.47 -37.65
CA THR A 238 -10.47 20.04 -37.88
C THR A 238 -9.43 19.42 -36.94
N VAL A 239 -9.90 18.64 -35.97
CA VAL A 239 -9.02 17.78 -35.16
C VAL A 239 -8.56 16.65 -36.07
N SER A 240 -7.52 16.95 -36.85
CA SER A 240 -6.61 15.96 -37.42
C SER A 240 -5.80 15.34 -36.28
N PRO A 241 -5.50 14.03 -36.33
CA PRO A 241 -4.75 13.33 -35.30
C PRO A 241 -3.39 14.01 -35.09
N THR A 242 -3.12 14.39 -33.84
CA THR A 242 -1.86 15.06 -33.48
C THR A 242 -0.69 14.10 -33.73
N PRO A 243 0.40 14.54 -34.39
CA PRO A 243 1.51 13.68 -34.80
C PRO A 243 2.27 13.15 -33.58
N PRO A 244 2.98 12.01 -33.71
CA PRO A 244 3.86 11.52 -32.66
C PRO A 244 4.92 12.59 -32.35
N LYS A 245 5.10 12.88 -31.06
CA LYS A 245 6.22 13.67 -30.54
C LYS A 245 7.51 13.19 -31.20
N GLU A 246 8.24 14.12 -31.83
CA GLU A 246 9.55 13.87 -32.42
C GLU A 246 10.45 13.18 -31.40
N ARG A 247 10.85 11.95 -31.75
CA ARG A 247 11.87 11.18 -31.05
C ARG A 247 13.20 11.89 -31.30
N GLU A 248 13.87 12.32 -30.24
CA GLU A 248 15.31 12.55 -30.31
C GLU A 248 15.96 11.29 -30.92
N PRO A 249 16.96 11.44 -31.80
CA PRO A 249 17.40 10.36 -32.67
C PRO A 249 17.81 9.15 -31.83
N VAL A 250 17.02 8.10 -32.00
CA VAL A 250 17.33 6.74 -31.56
C VAL A 250 18.72 6.45 -32.09
N VAL A 251 19.64 6.14 -31.15
CA VAL A 251 20.96 5.57 -31.44
C VAL A 251 20.80 4.62 -32.63
N GLU A 252 21.48 4.90 -33.74
CA GLU A 252 21.45 4.08 -34.96
C GLU A 252 21.58 2.61 -34.58
N LEU A 253 20.45 1.91 -34.53
CA LEU A 253 20.39 0.47 -34.36
C LEU A 253 20.91 -0.07 -35.68
N ARG A 254 22.16 -0.54 -35.65
CA ARG A 254 22.77 -1.31 -36.73
C ARG A 254 21.73 -2.28 -37.28
N GLN A 255 21.36 -2.11 -38.55
CA GLN A 255 20.49 -3.01 -39.31
C GLN A 255 21.19 -4.33 -39.64
N ASP A 256 21.96 -4.86 -38.70
CA ASP A 256 22.46 -6.23 -38.75
C ASP A 256 21.35 -7.08 -38.14
N ALA A 257 20.39 -7.50 -38.99
CA ALA A 257 19.31 -8.40 -38.61
C ALA A 257 19.88 -9.56 -37.79
N VAL A 258 19.57 -9.59 -36.49
CA VAL A 258 20.04 -10.63 -35.59
C VAL A 258 19.33 -11.92 -36.02
N LYS A 259 20.02 -12.77 -36.78
CA LYS A 259 19.48 -14.04 -37.28
C LYS A 259 19.21 -15.05 -36.17
N ASP A 260 19.84 -14.87 -35.01
CA ASP A 260 19.69 -15.75 -33.83
C ASP A 260 18.63 -15.21 -32.85
N PRO A 261 17.46 -15.88 -32.73
CA PRO A 261 16.38 -15.45 -31.83
C PRO A 261 16.81 -15.32 -30.38
N ARG A 262 17.84 -16.08 -29.96
CA ARG A 262 18.35 -16.04 -28.59
C ARG A 262 19.10 -14.75 -28.28
N GLN A 263 19.83 -14.20 -29.26
CA GLN A 263 20.52 -12.93 -29.12
C GLN A 263 19.54 -11.76 -29.19
N ALA A 264 18.55 -11.83 -30.08
CA ALA A 264 17.47 -10.85 -30.17
C ALA A 264 16.69 -10.75 -28.84
N TRP A 265 16.37 -11.89 -28.22
CA TRP A 265 15.70 -11.93 -26.92
C TRP A 265 16.51 -11.23 -25.81
N LYS A 266 17.84 -11.42 -25.77
CA LYS A 266 18.71 -10.74 -24.78
C LYS A 266 18.73 -9.23 -24.95
N LEU A 267 18.90 -8.74 -26.18
CA LEU A 267 18.93 -7.31 -26.49
C LEU A 267 17.59 -6.64 -26.18
N MET A 268 16.48 -7.33 -26.47
CA MET A 268 15.14 -6.87 -26.11
C MET A 268 14.98 -6.69 -24.59
N ILE A 269 15.46 -7.63 -23.77
CA ILE A 269 15.41 -7.49 -22.31
C ILE A 269 16.17 -6.26 -21.84
N GLU A 270 17.34 -5.99 -22.43
CA GLU A 270 18.15 -4.82 -22.09
C GLU A 270 17.44 -3.51 -22.45
N GLN A 271 16.75 -3.46 -23.58
CA GLN A 271 15.97 -2.29 -24.00
C GLN A 271 14.73 -2.08 -23.11
N ILE A 272 13.96 -3.13 -22.84
CA ILE A 272 12.76 -3.06 -21.98
C ILE A 272 13.15 -2.64 -20.55
N CYS A 273 14.30 -3.06 -20.05
CA CYS A 273 14.78 -2.62 -18.73
C CYS A 273 15.01 -1.11 -18.62
N ARG A 274 15.22 -0.40 -19.74
CA ARG A 274 15.40 1.07 -19.75
C ARG A 274 14.08 1.82 -19.77
N GLU A 275 13.04 1.25 -20.38
CA GLU A 275 11.74 1.90 -20.58
C GLU A 275 10.69 1.46 -19.54
N ASN A 276 10.76 0.21 -19.06
CA ASN A 276 9.80 -0.35 -18.11
C ASN A 276 10.51 -1.28 -17.10
N LEU A 277 10.80 -0.73 -15.92
CA LEU A 277 11.50 -1.43 -14.85
C LEU A 277 10.79 -2.73 -14.42
N VAL A 278 9.45 -2.72 -14.29
CA VAL A 278 8.69 -3.87 -13.78
C VAL A 278 8.67 -5.02 -14.79
N LEU A 279 8.41 -4.71 -16.07
CA LEU A 279 8.40 -5.71 -17.14
C LEU A 279 9.82 -6.24 -17.39
N GLY A 280 10.83 -5.36 -17.40
CA GLY A 280 12.23 -5.73 -17.58
C GLY A 280 12.76 -6.65 -16.49
N GLN A 281 12.40 -6.41 -15.22
CA GLN A 281 12.78 -7.31 -14.12
C GLN A 281 12.10 -8.68 -14.22
N THR A 282 10.85 -8.74 -14.69
CA THR A 282 10.13 -10.00 -14.92
C THR A 282 10.80 -10.80 -16.04
N LEU A 283 11.14 -10.14 -17.15
CA LEU A 283 11.81 -10.76 -18.30
C LEU A 283 13.25 -11.22 -17.99
N LYS A 284 13.98 -10.52 -17.12
CA LYS A 284 15.30 -10.97 -16.63
C LYS A 284 15.28 -12.31 -15.89
N GLN A 285 14.12 -12.70 -15.35
CA GLN A 285 13.91 -13.96 -14.65
C GLN A 285 13.42 -15.07 -15.58
N THR A 286 13.48 -14.87 -16.89
CA THR A 286 13.10 -15.86 -17.90
C THR A 286 14.32 -16.51 -18.54
N VAL A 287 14.17 -17.77 -18.95
CA VAL A 287 15.20 -18.49 -19.69
C VAL A 287 14.66 -18.86 -21.06
N PHE A 288 15.38 -18.44 -22.11
CA PHE A 288 15.09 -18.85 -23.48
C PHE A 288 15.27 -20.38 -23.58
N HIS A 289 14.21 -21.11 -23.95
CA HIS A 289 14.26 -22.56 -24.08
C HIS A 289 14.58 -22.98 -25.53
N LYS A 290 13.69 -22.67 -26.47
CA LYS A 290 13.81 -23.07 -27.87
C LYS A 290 13.06 -22.09 -28.79
N ALA A 291 13.47 -22.05 -30.05
CA ALA A 291 12.71 -21.40 -31.11
C ALA A 291 12.49 -22.43 -32.23
N GLU A 292 11.22 -22.75 -32.51
CA GLU A 292 10.81 -23.65 -33.58
C GLU A 292 9.94 -22.86 -34.56
N GLY A 293 10.41 -22.68 -35.80
CA GLY A 293 9.71 -21.87 -36.81
C GLY A 293 9.63 -20.39 -36.41
N GLN A 294 8.41 -19.90 -36.17
CA GLN A 294 8.12 -18.53 -35.71
C GLN A 294 7.67 -18.49 -34.23
N THR A 295 7.76 -19.59 -33.50
CA THR A 295 7.37 -19.65 -32.08
C THR A 295 8.60 -19.74 -31.19
N ILE A 296 8.69 -18.86 -30.20
CA ILE A 296 9.70 -18.84 -29.15
C ILE A 296 9.08 -19.38 -27.86
N THR A 297 9.65 -20.45 -27.31
CA THR A 297 9.26 -20.99 -26.01
C THR A 297 10.19 -20.47 -24.92
N ILE A 298 9.61 -19.93 -23.86
CA ILE A 298 10.31 -19.26 -22.78
C ILE A 298 9.93 -19.87 -21.45
N HIS A 299 10.93 -20.31 -20.70
CA HIS A 299 10.73 -20.82 -19.36
C HIS A 299 10.60 -19.69 -18.35
N VAL A 300 9.50 -19.70 -17.61
CA VAL A 300 9.25 -18.85 -16.45
C VAL A 300 9.26 -19.69 -15.18
N ARG A 301 9.62 -19.08 -14.05
CA ARG A 301 9.72 -19.80 -12.77
C ARG A 301 8.36 -20.00 -12.08
N TYR A 302 7.46 -19.05 -12.23
CA TYR A 302 6.15 -19.03 -11.55
C TYR A 302 5.05 -18.71 -12.55
N GLN A 303 3.88 -19.33 -12.38
CA GLN A 303 2.70 -19.12 -13.23
C GLN A 303 2.30 -17.63 -13.29
N PHE A 304 2.39 -16.93 -12.15
CA PHE A 304 2.12 -15.49 -12.06
C PHE A 304 2.95 -14.64 -13.03
N HIS A 305 4.20 -15.03 -13.33
CA HIS A 305 5.02 -14.32 -14.31
C HIS A 305 4.56 -14.59 -15.74
N ALA A 306 4.11 -15.80 -16.07
CA ALA A 306 3.50 -16.08 -17.37
C ALA A 306 2.22 -15.27 -17.56
N ASP A 307 1.35 -15.20 -16.53
CA ASP A 307 0.09 -14.46 -16.60
C ASP A 307 0.33 -12.98 -16.87
N LYS A 308 1.30 -12.37 -16.18
CA LYS A 308 1.69 -10.97 -16.36
C LYS A 308 2.30 -10.68 -17.74
N LEU A 309 3.08 -11.62 -18.28
CA LEU A 309 3.67 -11.50 -19.62
C LEU A 309 2.63 -11.72 -20.74
N ASN A 310 1.57 -12.46 -20.46
CA ASN A 310 0.46 -12.73 -21.39
C ASN A 310 -0.62 -11.64 -21.41
N GLU A 311 -0.58 -10.66 -20.50
CA GLU A 311 -1.45 -9.48 -20.55
C GLU A 311 -1.36 -8.80 -21.94
N LYS A 312 -2.52 -8.46 -22.53
CA LYS A 312 -2.63 -7.95 -23.92
C LYS A 312 -1.67 -6.80 -24.22
N ARG A 313 -1.47 -5.88 -23.27
CA ARG A 313 -0.56 -4.74 -23.38
C ARG A 313 0.92 -5.17 -23.41
N ASN A 314 1.32 -6.03 -22.48
CA ASN A 314 2.72 -6.48 -22.34
C ASN A 314 3.11 -7.40 -23.48
N ARG A 315 2.21 -8.32 -23.87
CA ARG A 315 2.39 -9.21 -25.02
C ARG A 315 2.60 -8.42 -26.31
N ASN A 316 1.73 -7.45 -26.61
CA ASN A 316 1.86 -6.65 -27.83
C ASN A 316 3.18 -5.86 -27.86
N TYR A 317 3.61 -5.31 -26.73
CA TYR A 317 4.85 -4.55 -26.63
C TYR A 317 6.10 -5.43 -26.84
N VAL A 318 6.13 -6.62 -26.24
CA VAL A 318 7.21 -7.61 -26.44
C VAL A 318 7.28 -8.06 -27.91
N LEU A 319 6.12 -8.34 -28.52
CA LEU A 319 6.05 -8.76 -29.93
C LEU A 319 6.49 -7.66 -30.89
N GLN A 320 6.08 -6.41 -30.64
CA GLN A 320 6.49 -5.26 -31.45
C GLN A 320 8.00 -5.05 -31.40
N LEU A 321 8.61 -5.13 -30.21
CA LEU A 321 10.07 -4.99 -30.08
C LEU A 321 10.83 -6.16 -30.71
N LEU A 322 10.30 -7.39 -30.65
CA LEU A 322 10.90 -8.51 -31.38
C LEU A 322 10.80 -8.35 -32.89
N HIS A 323 9.69 -7.81 -33.40
CA HIS A 323 9.54 -7.46 -34.80
C HIS A 323 10.57 -6.40 -35.21
N ASP A 324 10.69 -5.32 -34.44
CA ASP A 324 11.63 -4.23 -34.70
C ASP A 324 13.11 -4.71 -34.69
N LEU A 325 13.45 -5.70 -33.86
CA LEU A 325 14.82 -6.23 -33.74
C LEU A 325 15.15 -7.34 -34.76
N THR A 326 14.17 -8.13 -35.18
CA THR A 326 14.40 -9.32 -36.03
C THR A 326 13.86 -9.19 -37.45
N GLY A 327 13.01 -8.20 -37.71
CA GLY A 327 12.30 -8.00 -38.98
C GLY A 327 11.30 -9.11 -39.30
N ARG A 328 10.87 -9.90 -38.30
CA ARG A 328 9.94 -11.03 -38.45
C ARG A 328 8.89 -11.01 -37.35
N ASP A 329 7.70 -11.48 -37.68
CA ASP A 329 6.64 -11.70 -36.69
C ASP A 329 6.90 -13.01 -35.93
N TRP A 330 7.01 -12.91 -34.61
CA TRP A 330 7.19 -14.04 -33.71
C TRP A 330 5.93 -14.26 -32.87
N SER A 331 5.69 -15.49 -32.47
CA SER A 331 4.80 -15.84 -31.36
C SER A 331 5.65 -16.23 -30.15
N VAL A 332 5.25 -15.82 -28.95
CA VAL A 332 5.97 -16.14 -27.71
C VAL A 332 5.05 -16.93 -26.78
N GLU A 333 5.53 -18.09 -26.35
CA GLU A 333 4.85 -18.99 -25.42
C GLU A 333 5.65 -19.10 -24.13
N TYR A 334 4.97 -19.04 -22.98
CA TYR A 334 5.58 -19.09 -21.66
C TYR A 334 5.22 -20.39 -20.95
N GLU A 335 6.23 -21.19 -20.61
CA GLU A 335 6.06 -22.47 -19.89
C GLU A 335 6.68 -22.39 -18.49
N VAL A 336 6.02 -22.97 -17.49
CA VAL A 336 6.55 -22.99 -16.12
C VAL A 336 7.57 -24.13 -15.97
N SER A 337 8.81 -23.79 -15.61
CA SER A 337 9.89 -24.78 -15.45
C SER A 337 10.75 -24.50 -14.20
N THR A 338 11.13 -25.57 -13.51
CA THR A 338 12.05 -25.53 -12.35
C THR A 338 13.52 -25.30 -12.74
N SER A 339 13.82 -25.29 -14.05
CA SER A 339 15.15 -25.05 -14.62
C SER A 339 15.65 -23.60 -14.50
N VAL A 340 14.80 -22.65 -14.10
CA VAL A 340 15.15 -21.24 -13.93
C VAL A 340 15.85 -21.02 -12.57
N PRO A 341 17.09 -20.51 -12.52
CA PRO A 341 17.84 -20.32 -11.28
C PRO A 341 17.12 -19.37 -10.30
N LYS A 342 17.25 -19.65 -8.99
CA LYS A 342 16.68 -18.79 -7.93
C LYS A 342 17.31 -17.39 -8.00
N PRO A 343 16.55 -16.30 -7.82
CA PRO A 343 17.12 -14.98 -7.67
C PRO A 343 18.08 -14.98 -6.48
N LYS A 344 19.30 -14.44 -6.67
CA LYS A 344 20.28 -14.30 -5.58
C LYS A 344 19.69 -13.37 -4.52
N VAL A 345 19.28 -13.94 -3.39
CA VAL A 345 19.01 -13.18 -2.17
C VAL A 345 20.33 -12.48 -1.80
N ARG A 346 20.30 -11.16 -1.58
CA ARG A 346 21.45 -10.43 -1.04
C ARG A 346 21.86 -11.12 0.25
N LYS A 347 23.12 -11.58 0.33
CA LYS A 347 23.67 -12.19 1.55
C LYS A 347 23.41 -11.25 2.73
N GLU A 348 22.73 -11.76 3.74
CA GLU A 348 22.66 -11.16 5.06
C GLU A 348 24.08 -10.90 5.56
N ILE A 349 24.27 -9.72 6.14
CA ILE A 349 25.47 -9.38 6.89
C ILE A 349 25.48 -10.30 8.10
N THR A 350 26.30 -11.35 8.08
CA THR A 350 26.57 -12.19 9.24
C THR A 350 27.32 -11.37 10.28
N VAL A 351 26.64 -10.95 11.34
CA VAL A 351 27.29 -10.55 12.59
C VAL A 351 27.80 -11.84 13.24
N GLY A 352 29.10 -11.90 13.49
CA GLY A 352 29.77 -13.12 13.97
C GLY A 352 29.31 -13.51 15.37
N GLU A 353 29.16 -14.82 15.60
CA GLU A 353 28.76 -15.48 16.85
C GLU A 353 29.75 -15.30 18.04
N ALA A 354 30.67 -14.33 18.00
CA ALA A 354 31.63 -14.10 19.08
C ALA A 354 31.18 -13.06 20.12
N ASP A 355 30.15 -12.24 19.84
CA ASP A 355 29.70 -11.17 20.75
C ASP A 355 28.38 -11.46 21.47
N ALA A 356 27.75 -12.62 21.25
CA ALA A 356 26.42 -12.95 21.80
C ALA A 356 26.44 -13.54 23.24
N VAL A 357 27.62 -13.81 23.82
CA VAL A 357 27.74 -14.48 25.13
C VAL A 357 27.97 -13.51 26.30
N ALA A 358 28.11 -12.21 26.07
CA ALA A 358 28.37 -11.23 27.14
C ALA A 358 27.13 -10.49 27.69
N VAL A 359 25.92 -10.72 27.15
CA VAL A 359 24.73 -9.92 27.51
C VAL A 359 23.72 -10.65 28.41
N PHE A 360 23.84 -11.97 28.58
CA PHE A 360 22.98 -12.74 29.49
C PHE A 360 23.82 -13.72 30.31
N GLY A 361 24.37 -13.24 31.43
CA GLY A 361 25.20 -14.04 32.32
C GLY A 361 25.44 -13.40 33.69
N ASN A 362 24.37 -13.20 34.46
CA ASN A 362 24.18 -13.57 35.88
C ASN A 362 22.97 -12.84 36.46
#